data_AF-A0AAE1EI27-F1
#
_entry.id   AF-A0AAE1EI27-F1
#
_cell.length_a   1.000
_cell.length_b   1.000
_cell.length_c   1.000
_cell.angle_alpha   90.00
_cell.angle_beta   90.00
_cell.angle_gamma   90.00
#
_symmetry.space_group_name_H-M   'P 1'
#
loop_
_entity.id
_entity.type
_entity.pdbx_description
1 polymer ?
#
loop_
_entity_poly.entity_id
_entity_poly.type
_entity_poly.pdbx_seq_one_letter_code
_entity_poly.pdbx_strand_id
1 'polypeptide(L)'
;MVGPLWVMKGGTNASVLPYFKKAEDYRGHLTPYNAEFHGRGGPIAVTPEPKTGKLAKAFLKAGNEMGYDVVDPNAAEQMGKQTYIGSYSYRQLEVIS
;
A
#
# COMPACT_ATOMS: atom_id res chain seq x y z
N MET A 1 -13.64 -10.24 -1.75
CA MET A 1 -13.36 -9.63 -3.08
C MET A 1 -13.58 -8.14 -2.91
N VAL A 2 -12.53 -7.34 -2.76
CA VAL A 2 -12.61 -5.87 -2.63
C VAL A 2 -11.49 -5.30 -3.48
N GLY A 3 -11.82 -4.93 -4.72
CA GLY A 3 -10.94 -4.14 -5.59
C GLY A 3 -11.09 -2.67 -5.22
N PRO A 4 -10.01 -1.87 -5.16
CA PRO A 4 -10.11 -0.56 -4.56
C PRO A 4 -10.55 0.52 -5.56
N LEU A 5 -11.36 1.40 -4.98
CA LEU A 5 -12.00 2.58 -5.50
C LEU A 5 -11.01 3.78 -5.47
N TRP A 6 -10.81 4.44 -6.62
CA TRP A 6 -10.48 5.87 -6.82
C TRP A 6 -9.12 6.49 -6.40
N VAL A 7 -8.42 7.14 -7.35
CA VAL A 7 -7.58 8.34 -7.14
C VAL A 7 -7.85 9.37 -8.24
N MET A 8 -8.28 10.58 -7.87
CA MET A 8 -8.13 11.81 -8.67
C MET A 8 -7.85 12.99 -7.73
N LYS A 9 -6.85 13.81 -8.10
CA LYS A 9 -6.40 15.00 -7.36
C LYS A 9 -7.53 16.03 -7.30
N GLY A 10 -8.09 16.26 -6.11
CA GLY A 10 -9.17 17.25 -5.86
C GLY A 10 -10.51 16.70 -5.33
N GLY A 11 -10.64 15.38 -5.15
CA GLY A 11 -11.86 14.74 -4.61
C GLY A 11 -11.85 14.50 -3.09
N THR A 12 -12.94 13.92 -2.58
CA THR A 12 -13.19 13.51 -1.18
C THR A 12 -12.02 12.80 -0.47
N ASN A 13 -11.10 12.17 -1.20
CA ASN A 13 -9.90 11.56 -0.62
C ASN A 13 -8.92 12.56 0.01
N ALA A 14 -8.81 13.79 -0.52
CA ALA A 14 -7.91 14.80 0.05
C ALA A 14 -8.32 15.18 1.49
N SER A 15 -9.63 15.16 1.79
CA SER A 15 -10.12 15.46 3.13
C SER A 15 -9.97 14.27 4.10
N VAL A 16 -9.95 13.02 3.60
CA VAL A 16 -9.81 11.83 4.46
C VAL A 16 -8.41 11.26 4.56
N LEU A 17 -7.50 11.62 3.64
CA LEU A 17 -6.09 11.20 3.65
C LEU A 17 -5.39 11.42 5.01
N PRO A 18 -5.60 12.55 5.73
CA PRO A 18 -5.00 12.73 7.05
C PRO A 18 -5.42 11.65 8.07
N TYR A 19 -6.66 11.14 7.99
CA TYR A 19 -7.12 10.09 8.90
C TYR A 19 -6.49 8.74 8.58
N PHE A 20 -6.36 8.39 7.29
CA PHE A 20 -5.66 7.17 6.87
C PHE A 20 -4.20 7.20 7.32
N LYS A 21 -3.50 8.32 7.10
CA LYS A 21 -2.10 8.49 7.55
C LYS A 21 -1.95 8.46 9.07
N LYS A 22 -2.95 8.89 9.83
CA LYS A 22 -2.93 8.81 11.31
C LYS A 22 -3.14 7.37 11.80
N ALA A 23 -3.95 6.58 11.10
CA ALA A 23 -4.26 5.21 11.47
C ALA A 23 -3.13 4.22 11.11
N GLU A 24 -2.39 4.52 10.05
CA GLU A 24 -1.38 3.64 9.47
C GLU A 24 -0.02 3.70 10.18
N ASP A 25 0.58 2.54 10.39
CA ASP A 25 2.00 2.35 10.66
C ASP A 25 2.63 1.54 9.51
N TYR A 26 3.01 2.25 8.44
CA TYR A 26 3.59 1.63 7.24
C TYR A 26 5.04 1.20 7.49
N ARG A 27 5.27 -0.10 7.39
CA ARG A 27 6.57 -0.76 7.64
C ARG A 27 7.38 -1.02 6.37
N GLY A 28 6.90 -0.52 5.23
CA GLY A 28 7.64 -0.57 3.98
C GLY A 28 8.68 0.53 3.82
N HIS A 29 9.36 0.49 2.68
CA HIS A 29 10.24 1.56 2.24
C HIS A 29 9.42 2.74 1.70
N LEU A 30 9.59 3.90 2.33
CA LEU A 30 9.04 5.15 1.82
C LEU A 30 9.99 5.69 0.74
N THR A 31 9.42 6.03 -0.41
CA THR A 31 10.09 6.67 -1.54
C THR A 31 9.50 8.07 -1.73
N PRO A 32 10.15 8.96 -2.49
CA PRO A 32 9.56 10.25 -2.84
C PRO A 32 8.17 10.15 -3.51
N TYR A 33 7.86 9.01 -4.14
CA TYR A 33 6.61 8.79 -4.86
C TYR A 33 5.44 8.33 -3.98
N ASN A 34 5.71 7.68 -2.83
CA ASN A 34 4.65 7.15 -1.96
C ASN A 34 4.61 7.80 -0.55
N ALA A 35 5.63 8.57 -0.18
CA ALA A 35 5.72 9.20 1.15
C ALA A 35 4.56 10.15 1.46
N GLU A 36 3.94 10.75 0.44
CA GLU A 36 2.77 11.61 0.62
C GLU A 36 1.53 10.83 1.10
N PHE A 37 1.44 9.54 0.75
CA PHE A 37 0.24 8.71 0.90
C PHE A 37 0.25 7.81 2.14
N HIS A 38 1.41 7.58 2.76
CA HIS A 38 1.55 6.67 3.90
C HIS A 38 1.76 7.36 5.25
N GLY A 39 1.29 6.70 6.31
CA GLY A 39 1.46 7.05 7.71
C GLY A 39 2.53 6.22 8.44
N ARG A 40 3.03 6.75 9.56
CA ARG A 40 3.89 6.01 10.51
C ARG A 40 3.45 6.24 11.95
N GLY A 41 3.57 5.21 12.79
CA GLY A 41 3.24 5.29 14.21
C GLY A 41 1.76 5.12 14.54
N GLY A 42 0.91 4.83 13.56
CA GLY A 42 -0.50 4.51 13.79
C GLY A 42 -0.74 3.16 14.48
N PRO A 43 -1.97 2.89 14.92
CA PRO A 43 -2.35 1.62 15.56
C PRO A 43 -2.39 0.43 14.59
N ILE A 44 -2.51 0.66 13.28
CA ILE A 44 -2.63 -0.40 12.27
C ILE A 44 -1.29 -0.60 11.57
N ALA A 45 -0.62 -1.70 11.87
CA ALA A 45 0.60 -2.08 11.17
C ALA A 45 0.28 -2.52 9.74
N VAL A 46 0.90 -1.89 8.75
CA VAL A 46 0.83 -2.28 7.34
C VAL A 46 2.22 -2.73 6.91
N THR A 47 2.36 -4.02 6.63
CA THR A 47 3.66 -4.61 6.29
C THR A 47 3.65 -5.13 4.86
N PRO A 48 4.50 -4.58 3.98
CA PRO A 48 4.74 -5.15 2.66
C PRO A 48 5.46 -6.49 2.76
N GLU A 49 4.86 -7.53 2.20
CA GLU A 49 5.45 -8.86 2.10
C GLU A 49 5.72 -9.21 0.63
N PRO A 50 6.91 -9.74 0.27
CA PRO A 50 7.23 -10.08 -1.10
C PRO A 50 6.28 -11.13 -1.69
N LYS A 51 5.84 -10.92 -2.94
CA LYS A 51 5.05 -11.91 -3.70
C LYS A 51 5.94 -13.05 -4.19
N THR A 52 6.10 -14.08 -3.38
CA THR A 52 7.01 -15.21 -3.67
C THR A 52 6.35 -16.40 -4.37
N GLY A 53 5.02 -16.49 -4.37
CA GLY A 53 4.25 -17.59 -4.97
C GLY A 53 4.40 -17.69 -6.49
N LYS A 54 4.27 -18.91 -7.04
CA LYS A 54 4.43 -19.19 -8.48
C LYS A 54 3.48 -18.37 -9.36
N LEU A 55 2.21 -18.29 -8.98
CA LEU A 55 1.21 -17.50 -9.72
C LEU A 55 1.53 -16.01 -9.68
N ALA A 56 1.97 -15.50 -8.53
CA ALA A 56 2.32 -14.09 -8.39
C ALA A 56 3.55 -13.72 -9.23
N LYS A 57 4.57 -14.59 -9.27
CA LYS A 57 5.73 -14.44 -10.16
C LYS A 57 5.33 -14.45 -11.64
N ALA A 58 4.42 -15.34 -12.03
CA ALA A 58 3.92 -15.38 -13.42
C ALA A 58 3.18 -14.07 -13.79
N PHE A 59 2.34 -13.55 -12.88
CA PHE A 59 1.65 -12.27 -13.09
C PHE A 59 2.63 -11.10 -13.22
N LEU A 60 3.65 -11.04 -12.36
CA LEU A 60 4.71 -10.02 -12.45
C LEU A 60 5.50 -10.12 -13.76
N LYS A 61 5.76 -11.33 -14.25
CA LYS A 61 6.42 -11.56 -15.54
C LYS A 61 5.56 -11.06 -16.70
N ALA A 62 4.27 -11.40 -16.73
CA ALA A 62 3.35 -10.91 -17.76
C ALA A 62 3.27 -9.38 -17.74
N GLY A 63 3.17 -8.76 -16.56
CA GLY A 63 3.19 -7.30 -16.42
C GLY A 63 4.49 -6.65 -16.93
N ASN A 64 5.66 -7.29 -16.77
CA ASN A 64 6.90 -6.84 -17.41
C ASN A 64 6.82 -6.91 -18.93
N GLU A 65 6.32 -8.01 -19.49
CA GLU A 65 6.22 -8.21 -20.95
C GLU A 65 5.27 -7.22 -21.61
N MET A 66 4.24 -6.78 -20.89
CA MET A 66 3.29 -5.75 -21.33
C MET A 66 3.81 -4.32 -21.12
N GLY A 67 4.99 -4.13 -20.53
CA GLY A 67 5.58 -2.81 -20.31
C GLY A 67 5.00 -2.02 -19.14
N TYR A 68 4.33 -2.67 -18.17
CA TYR A 68 3.85 -1.98 -16.97
C TYR A 68 4.98 -1.73 -15.96
N ASP A 69 5.04 -0.55 -15.37
CA ASP A 69 6.02 -0.23 -14.34
C ASP A 69 5.70 -0.87 -12.97
N VAL A 70 6.71 -0.95 -12.10
CA VAL A 70 6.50 -1.32 -10.71
C VAL A 70 6.05 -0.09 -9.93
N VAL A 71 4.83 -0.12 -9.41
CA VAL A 71 4.22 1.01 -8.69
C VAL A 71 3.66 0.58 -7.33
N ASP A 72 3.46 1.56 -6.45
CA ASP A 72 2.57 1.40 -5.30
C ASP A 72 1.15 1.82 -5.71
N PRO A 73 0.23 0.86 -5.93
CA PRO A 73 -1.10 1.19 -6.41
C PRO A 73 -1.96 1.94 -5.38
N ASN A 74 -1.50 2.04 -4.13
CA ASN A 74 -2.14 2.84 -3.07
C ASN A 74 -1.55 4.26 -2.97
N ALA A 75 -0.63 4.63 -3.85
CA ALA A 75 -0.02 5.95 -3.94
C ALA A 75 -0.55 6.72 -5.17
N ALA A 76 0.29 7.57 -5.77
CA ALA A 76 -0.10 8.43 -6.89
C ALA A 76 -0.47 7.66 -8.16
N GLU A 77 0.24 6.57 -8.47
CA GLU A 77 0.05 5.78 -9.68
C GLU A 77 -0.65 4.46 -9.36
N GLN A 78 -1.87 4.31 -9.85
CA GLN A 78 -2.69 3.12 -9.59
C GLN A 78 -2.48 2.00 -10.61
N MET A 79 -1.97 2.35 -11.79
CA MET A 79 -1.76 1.42 -12.89
C MET A 79 -0.32 0.97 -12.95
N GLY A 80 -0.10 -0.31 -12.69
CA GLY A 80 1.20 -0.95 -12.78
C GLY A 80 1.19 -2.30 -12.09
N LYS A 81 2.37 -2.87 -11.88
CA LYS A 81 2.54 -4.13 -11.15
C LYS A 81 3.11 -3.86 -9.76
N GLN A 82 2.56 -4.53 -8.75
CA GLN A 82 3.05 -4.43 -7.37
C GLN A 82 3.73 -5.74 -6.97
N THR A 83 4.98 -5.67 -6.50
CA THR A 83 5.83 -6.82 -6.16
C THR A 83 5.60 -7.36 -4.75
N TYR A 84 4.81 -6.65 -3.94
CA TYR A 84 4.46 -7.01 -2.57
C TYR A 84 2.94 -7.13 -2.38
N ILE A 85 2.53 -7.82 -1.33
CA ILE A 85 1.18 -7.76 -0.75
C ILE A 85 1.26 -6.99 0.57
N GLY A 86 0.16 -6.35 1.01
CA GLY A 86 0.09 -5.76 2.34
C GLY A 86 -0.57 -6.73 3.32
N SER A 87 0.06 -6.97 4.47
CA SER A 87 -0.60 -7.56 5.64
C SER A 87 -0.97 -6.46 6.65
N TYR A 88 -2.15 -6.60 7.27
CA TYR A 88 -2.69 -5.64 8.23
C TYR A 88 -2.82 -6.32 9.59
N SER A 89 -2.28 -5.68 10.64
CA SER A 89 -2.43 -6.16 12.01
C SER A 89 -2.63 -4.99 12.97
N TYR A 90 -3.50 -5.15 13.95
CA TYR A 90 -3.61 -4.19 15.04
C TYR A 90 -2.45 -4.38 16.00
N ARG A 91 -1.83 -3.28 16.43
CA ARG A 91 -0.92 -3.30 17.56
C ARG A 91 -1.73 -3.77 18.78
N GLN A 92 -1.39 -4.94 19.36
CA GLN A 92 -1.87 -5.28 20.69
C GLN A 92 -1.48 -4.12 21.60
N LEU A 93 -2.48 -3.46 22.18
CA LEU A 93 -2.23 -2.54 23.29
C LEU A 93 -1.59 -3.41 24.37
N GLU A 94 -0.35 -3.14 24.74
CA GLU A 94 0.19 -3.63 25.99
C GLU A 94 -0.71 -3.04 27.08
N VAL A 95 -1.66 -3.84 27.55
CA VAL A 95 -2.34 -3.57 28.81
C VAL A 95 -1.25 -3.67 29.85
N ILE A 96 -0.75 -2.50 30.27
CA ILE A 96 0.17 -2.38 31.39
C ILE A 96 -0.56 -3.04 32.58
N SER A 97 -0.01 -4.17 33.05
CA SER A 97 -0.42 -4.84 34.29
C SER A 97 -0.03 -4.03 35.50
#